data_AF-A0A536V0J0-F1
#
_entry.id   AF-A0A536V0J0-F1
#
_cell.length_a   1.000
_cell.length_b   1.000
_cell.length_c   1.000
_cell.angle_alpha   90.00
_cell.angle_beta   90.00
_cell.angle_gamma   90.00
#
_symmetry.space_group_name_H-M   'P 1'
#
loop_
_entity.id
_entity.type
_entity.pdbx_description
1 polymer ?
#
loop_
_entity_poly.entity_id
_entity_poly.type
_entity_poly.pdbx_seq_one_letter_code
_entity_poly.pdbx_strand_id
1 'polypeptide(L)'
;MSPAGRPARTAPAREPRKMTLRERGFTLIELLIALAMFVILILIAGPMYADFMGNSQIRNAAENTLTGVRLAQAQAVRSNRPAKFVIDPSAVAGGWAVYPFDENTNAFAIVPFETYSWAEGAPRTTVTLSPDRATQVT
;
A
#
# COMPACT_ATOMS: atom_id res chain seq x y z
N MET A 1 -97.47 5.99 -32.16
CA MET A 1 -96.35 5.12 -32.58
C MET A 1 -95.09 5.97 -32.51
N SER A 2 -94.25 5.79 -31.49
CA SER A 2 -93.06 6.62 -31.25
C SER A 2 -91.94 5.71 -30.71
N PRO A 3 -90.77 5.62 -31.38
CA PRO A 3 -89.71 4.73 -30.94
C PRO A 3 -88.82 5.39 -29.88
N ALA A 4 -88.47 4.62 -28.86
CA ALA A 4 -87.58 5.03 -27.76
C ALA A 4 -86.12 5.09 -28.23
N GLY A 5 -85.51 6.27 -28.14
CA GLY A 5 -84.07 6.47 -28.26
C GLY A 5 -83.39 6.58 -26.90
N ARG A 6 -82.54 5.61 -26.57
CA ARG A 6 -81.43 5.68 -25.60
C ARG A 6 -80.20 5.12 -26.34
N PRO A 7 -78.93 5.42 -25.99
CA PRO A 7 -78.38 6.13 -24.82
C PRO A 7 -77.13 6.99 -25.12
N ALA A 8 -76.54 7.64 -24.10
CA ALA A 8 -75.08 7.66 -23.93
C ALA A 8 -74.75 7.95 -22.46
N ARG A 9 -74.39 6.91 -21.70
CA ARG A 9 -73.86 7.05 -20.34
C ARG A 9 -72.34 7.12 -20.44
N THR A 10 -71.78 8.31 -20.29
CA THR A 10 -70.34 8.56 -20.20
C THR A 10 -69.78 7.85 -18.98
N ALA A 11 -68.86 6.92 -19.19
CA ALA A 11 -68.12 6.27 -18.11
C ALA A 11 -66.99 7.19 -17.62
N PRO A 12 -66.73 7.30 -16.30
CA PRO A 12 -65.62 8.11 -15.80
C PRO A 12 -64.27 7.44 -16.09
N ALA A 13 -63.29 8.27 -16.49
CA ALA A 13 -61.92 7.85 -16.73
C ALA A 13 -61.28 7.26 -15.45
N ARG A 14 -60.60 6.11 -15.59
CA ARG A 14 -59.87 5.49 -14.48
C ARG A 14 -58.60 6.28 -14.19
N GLU A 15 -58.53 6.86 -13.00
CA GLU A 15 -57.34 7.55 -12.52
C GLU A 15 -56.21 6.53 -12.20
N PRO A 16 -54.96 6.78 -12.63
CA PRO A 16 -53.86 5.86 -12.39
C PRO A 16 -53.55 5.78 -10.89
N ARG A 17 -53.75 4.59 -10.32
CA ARG A 17 -53.45 4.30 -8.91
C ARG A 17 -51.94 4.44 -8.70
N LYS A 18 -51.51 5.49 -8.01
CA LYS A 18 -50.12 5.70 -7.58
C LYS A 18 -49.71 4.51 -6.69
N MET A 19 -48.98 3.54 -7.27
CA MET A 19 -48.39 2.45 -6.49
C MET A 19 -47.18 3.02 -5.75
N THR A 20 -47.37 3.36 -4.49
CA THR A 20 -46.25 3.64 -3.60
C THR A 20 -45.53 2.32 -3.32
N LEU A 21 -44.29 2.18 -3.79
CA LEU A 21 -43.43 1.10 -3.34
C LEU A 21 -43.22 1.28 -1.84
N ARG A 22 -43.72 0.33 -1.04
CA ARG A 22 -43.46 0.29 0.41
C ARG A 22 -41.98 -0.07 0.61
N GLU A 23 -41.19 0.88 1.09
CA GLU A 23 -39.84 0.59 1.55
C GLU A 23 -39.92 -0.37 2.75
N ARG A 24 -39.24 -1.51 2.64
CA ARG A 24 -39.13 -2.50 3.73
C ARG A 24 -37.91 -2.14 4.56
N GLY A 25 -38.10 -1.94 5.86
CA GLY A 25 -37.00 -1.76 6.82
C GLY A 25 -36.33 -3.10 7.18
N PHE A 26 -35.14 -3.01 7.79
CA PHE A 26 -34.39 -4.17 8.28
C PHE A 26 -34.93 -4.67 9.62
N THR A 27 -34.84 -5.98 9.84
CA THR A 27 -35.20 -6.58 11.13
C THR A 27 -34.01 -6.56 12.09
N LEU A 28 -34.28 -6.62 13.41
CA LEU A 28 -33.22 -6.67 14.42
C LEU A 28 -32.34 -7.92 14.27
N ILE A 29 -32.93 -9.05 13.90
CA ILE A 29 -32.18 -10.30 13.67
C ILE A 29 -31.27 -10.19 12.45
N GLU A 30 -31.70 -9.50 11.39
CA GLU A 30 -30.91 -9.30 10.18
C GLU A 30 -29.67 -8.42 10.45
N LEU A 31 -29.83 -7.39 11.29
CA LEU A 31 -28.69 -6.60 11.78
C LEU A 31 -27.71 -7.45 12.60
N LEU A 32 -28.21 -8.31 13.49
CA LEU A 32 -27.36 -9.19 14.31
C LEU A 32 -26.58 -10.19 13.44
N ILE A 33 -27.22 -10.76 12.42
CA ILE A 33 -26.56 -11.68 11.47
C ILE A 33 -25.50 -10.93 10.66
N ALA A 34 -25.82 -9.74 10.14
CA ALA A 34 -24.87 -8.92 9.40
C ALA A 34 -23.65 -8.54 10.25
N LEU A 35 -23.87 -8.16 11.51
CA LEU A 35 -22.79 -7.86 12.45
C LEU A 35 -21.95 -9.10 12.78
N ALA A 36 -22.59 -10.25 12.99
CA ALA A 36 -21.88 -11.51 13.23
C ALA A 36 -20.97 -11.88 12.04
N MET A 37 -21.50 -11.77 10.81
CA MET A 37 -20.69 -11.97 9.60
C MET A 37 -19.56 -10.95 9.50
N PHE A 38 -19.82 -9.68 9.79
CA PHE A 38 -18.82 -8.62 9.74
C PHE A 38 -17.65 -8.87 10.70
N VAL A 39 -17.93 -9.30 11.94
CA VAL A 39 -16.90 -9.66 12.93
C VAL A 39 -16.06 -10.83 12.44
N ILE A 40 -16.68 -11.88 11.88
CA ILE A 40 -15.95 -13.04 11.33
C ILE A 40 -14.99 -12.59 10.22
N LEU A 41 -15.44 -11.69 9.34
CA LEU A 41 -14.61 -11.17 8.26
C LEU A 41 -13.41 -10.38 8.79
N ILE A 42 -13.59 -9.54 9.81
CA ILE A 42 -12.49 -8.77 10.41
C ILE A 42 -11.44 -9.71 11.04
N LEU A 43 -11.88 -10.75 11.74
CA LEU A 43 -10.97 -11.70 12.40
C LEU A 43 -10.04 -12.41 11.40
N ILE A 44 -10.51 -12.63 10.17
CA ILE A 44 -9.70 -13.23 9.10
C ILE A 44 -8.85 -12.17 8.39
N ALA A 45 -9.43 -10.98 8.11
CA ALA A 45 -8.75 -9.92 7.37
C ALA A 45 -7.59 -9.29 8.14
N GLY A 46 -7.68 -9.17 9.46
CA GLY A 46 -6.66 -8.59 10.33
C GLY A 46 -5.26 -9.21 10.17
N PRO A 47 -5.08 -10.52 10.42
CA PRO A 47 -3.77 -11.16 10.27
C PRO A 47 -3.25 -11.14 8.82
N MET A 48 -4.13 -11.32 7.83
CA MET A 48 -3.74 -11.24 6.41
C MET A 48 -3.14 -9.88 6.05
N TYR A 49 -3.71 -8.79 6.57
CA TYR A 49 -3.19 -7.44 6.35
C TYR A 49 -1.82 -7.24 7.02
N ALA A 50 -1.63 -7.78 8.23
CA ALA A 50 -0.35 -7.72 8.93
C ALA A 50 0.77 -8.44 8.16
N ASP A 51 0.49 -9.64 7.64
CA ASP A 51 1.44 -10.41 6.83
C ASP A 51 1.77 -9.70 5.52
N PHE A 52 0.76 -9.17 4.83
CA PHE A 52 0.95 -8.40 3.60
C PHE A 52 1.82 -7.17 3.82
N MET A 53 1.59 -6.42 4.91
CA MET A 53 2.41 -5.26 5.28
C MET A 53 3.85 -5.65 5.62
N GLY A 54 4.05 -6.76 6.32
CA GLY A 54 5.39 -7.28 6.64
C GLY A 54 6.17 -7.65 5.37
N ASN A 55 5.55 -8.43 4.48
CA ASN A 55 6.17 -8.83 3.22
C ASN A 55 6.46 -7.63 2.29
N SER A 56 5.58 -6.63 2.28
CA SER A 56 5.79 -5.39 1.51
C SER A 56 6.98 -4.60 2.04
N GLN A 57 7.14 -4.49 3.35
CA GLN A 57 8.31 -3.83 3.97
C GLN A 57 9.63 -4.53 3.61
N ILE A 58 9.66 -5.87 3.65
CA ILE A 58 10.85 -6.65 3.27
C ILE A 58 11.22 -6.41 1.79
N ARG A 59 10.23 -6.45 0.89
CA ARG A 59 10.44 -6.18 -0.53
C ARG A 59 10.97 -4.76 -0.77
N ASN A 60 10.35 -3.77 -0.14
CA ASN A 60 10.78 -2.38 -0.26
C ASN A 60 12.21 -2.18 0.24
N ALA A 61 12.58 -2.79 1.37
CA ALA A 61 13.95 -2.73 1.89
C ALA A 61 14.96 -3.34 0.90
N ALA A 62 14.64 -4.48 0.29
CA ALA A 62 15.51 -5.12 -0.70
C ALA A 62 15.65 -4.28 -1.98
N GLU A 63 14.54 -3.75 -2.50
CA GLU A 63 14.52 -2.90 -3.70
C GLU A 63 15.28 -1.59 -3.48
N ASN A 64 15.14 -0.97 -2.31
CA ASN A 64 15.87 0.25 -1.95
C ASN A 64 17.37 -0.03 -1.80
N THR A 65 17.76 -1.13 -1.16
CA THR A 65 19.18 -1.53 -1.06
C THR A 65 19.79 -1.78 -2.44
N LEU A 66 19.07 -2.47 -3.35
CA LEU A 66 19.53 -2.67 -4.73
C LEU A 66 19.69 -1.34 -5.48
N THR A 67 18.79 -0.39 -5.23
CA THR A 67 18.88 0.96 -5.79
C THR A 67 20.16 1.66 -5.34
N GLY A 68 20.51 1.59 -4.05
CA GLY A 68 21.76 2.14 -3.53
C GLY A 68 23.03 1.50 -4.13
N VAL A 69 23.03 0.19 -4.35
CA VAL A 69 24.14 -0.50 -5.05
C VAL A 69 24.28 -0.02 -6.49
N ARG A 70 23.17 0.09 -7.23
CA ARG A 70 23.17 0.62 -8.60
C ARG A 70 23.65 2.06 -8.66
N LEU A 71 23.29 2.87 -7.66
CA LEU A 71 23.76 4.23 -7.54
C LEU A 71 25.28 4.29 -7.34
N ALA A 72 25.84 3.46 -6.45
CA ALA A 72 27.28 3.36 -6.26
C ALA A 72 27.99 2.95 -7.57
N GLN A 73 27.47 1.96 -8.29
CA GLN A 73 28.00 1.56 -9.61
C GLN A 73 27.92 2.69 -10.63
N ALA A 74 26.79 3.39 -10.71
CA ALA A 74 26.62 4.53 -11.61
C ALA A 74 27.61 5.65 -11.29
N GLN A 75 27.84 5.92 -10.00
CA GLN A 75 28.83 6.91 -9.57
C GLN A 75 30.25 6.47 -9.94
N ALA A 76 30.58 5.20 -9.73
CA ALA A 76 31.90 4.68 -10.07
C ALA A 76 32.20 4.81 -11.57
N VAL A 77 31.23 4.48 -12.42
CA VAL A 77 31.33 4.61 -13.88
C VAL A 77 31.40 6.07 -14.31
N ARG A 78 30.54 6.95 -13.76
CA ARG A 78 30.49 8.37 -14.10
C ARG A 78 31.78 9.10 -13.75
N SER A 79 32.35 8.78 -12.59
CA SER A 79 33.58 9.39 -12.12
C SER A 79 34.83 8.69 -12.66
N ASN A 80 34.71 7.52 -13.28
CA ASN A 80 35.83 6.63 -13.62
C ASN A 80 36.75 6.34 -12.42
N ARG A 81 36.14 6.17 -11.24
CA ARG A 81 36.79 5.99 -9.93
C ARG A 81 36.00 4.98 -9.10
N PRO A 82 36.58 4.32 -8.10
CA PRO A 82 35.80 3.47 -7.20
C PRO A 82 34.75 4.30 -6.43
N ALA A 83 33.63 3.68 -6.06
CA ALA A 83 32.64 4.24 -5.14
C ALA A 83 32.33 3.18 -4.09
N LYS A 84 32.16 3.61 -2.83
CA LYS A 84 31.96 2.70 -1.71
C LYS A 84 30.50 2.71 -1.30
N PHE A 85 29.88 1.54 -1.26
CA PHE A 85 28.55 1.34 -0.70
C PHE A 85 28.70 0.81 0.74
N VAL A 86 28.05 1.48 1.70
CA VAL A 86 28.10 1.10 3.11
C VAL A 86 26.69 0.86 3.62
N ILE A 87 26.50 -0.25 4.33
CA ILE A 87 25.28 -0.59 5.04
C ILE A 87 25.49 -0.34 6.53
N ASP A 88 24.59 0.42 7.16
CA ASP A 88 24.45 0.46 8.62
C ASP A 88 23.34 -0.52 9.05
N PRO A 89 23.66 -1.63 9.74
CA PRO A 89 22.67 -2.61 10.17
C PRO A 89 21.84 -2.16 11.38
N SER A 90 22.03 -0.95 11.92
CA SER A 90 21.36 -0.53 13.16
C SER A 90 19.82 -0.52 13.03
N ALA A 91 19.12 -1.06 14.02
CA ALA A 91 17.66 -1.20 13.96
C ALA A 91 16.88 0.13 14.09
N VAL A 92 17.55 1.21 14.51
CA VAL A 92 16.93 2.52 14.82
C VAL A 92 17.31 3.61 13.81
N ALA A 93 18.51 3.53 13.23
CA ALA A 93 19.03 4.51 12.25
C ALA A 93 19.62 3.84 11.00
N GLY A 94 19.45 2.52 10.85
CA GLY A 94 20.09 1.73 9.81
C GLY A 94 19.58 2.06 8.43
N GLY A 95 20.31 1.57 7.44
CA GLY A 95 20.16 2.04 6.08
C GLY A 95 21.40 1.79 5.26
N TRP A 96 21.54 2.58 4.20
CA TRP A 96 22.74 2.55 3.39
C TRP A 96 23.18 3.95 3.00
N ALA A 97 24.47 4.08 2.72
CA ALA A 97 25.08 5.31 2.24
C ALA A 97 26.11 5.01 1.14
N VAL A 98 26.20 5.89 0.16
CA VAL A 98 27.17 5.81 -0.93
C VAL A 98 28.23 6.90 -0.75
N TYR A 99 29.49 6.52 -0.75
CA TYR A 99 30.63 7.44 -0.62
C TYR A 99 31.44 7.45 -1.92
N PRO A 100 31.54 8.59 -2.61
CA PRO A 100 32.41 8.71 -3.79
C PRO A 100 33.89 8.72 -3.37
N PHE A 101 34.77 8.40 -4.32
CA PHE A 101 36.20 8.59 -4.14
C PHE A 101 36.58 10.05 -4.42
N ASP A 102 37.32 10.66 -3.50
CA ASP A 102 37.87 12.01 -3.60
C ASP A 102 39.35 11.94 -3.98
N GLU A 103 39.67 12.51 -5.13
CA GLU A 103 41.02 12.49 -5.68
C GLU A 103 41.98 13.48 -5.00
N ASN A 104 41.45 14.54 -4.37
CA ASN A 104 42.29 15.52 -3.68
C ASN A 104 42.89 14.94 -2.40
N THR A 105 42.14 14.03 -1.77
CA THR A 105 42.54 13.33 -0.53
C THR A 105 42.98 11.89 -0.78
N ASN A 106 42.84 11.40 -2.02
CA ASN A 106 43.11 10.02 -2.42
C ASN A 106 42.40 9.00 -1.50
N ALA A 107 41.17 9.29 -1.12
CA ALA A 107 40.37 8.52 -0.16
C ALA A 107 38.88 8.60 -0.48
N PHE A 108 38.05 7.77 0.16
CA PHE A 108 36.58 7.95 0.08
C PHE A 108 36.17 9.21 0.84
N ALA A 109 35.21 9.95 0.28
CA ALA A 109 34.66 11.14 0.90
C ALA A 109 34.09 10.82 2.30
N ILE A 110 34.20 11.79 3.21
CA ILE A 110 33.64 11.68 4.57
C ILE A 110 32.13 11.88 4.55
N VAL A 111 31.63 12.70 3.63
CA VAL A 111 30.21 12.98 3.43
C VAL A 111 29.67 12.05 2.34
N PRO A 112 28.54 11.35 2.60
CA PRO A 112 27.93 10.50 1.59
C PRO A 112 27.31 11.32 0.47
N PHE A 113 27.35 10.79 -0.75
CA PHE A 113 26.66 11.33 -1.92
C PHE A 113 25.14 11.16 -1.79
N GLU A 114 24.70 10.00 -1.29
CA GLU A 114 23.30 9.71 -1.00
C GLU A 114 23.22 8.77 0.20
N THR A 115 22.14 8.91 0.96
CA THR A 115 21.83 8.14 2.17
C THR A 115 20.35 7.78 2.16
N TYR A 116 20.04 6.57 2.63
CA TYR A 116 18.68 6.09 2.81
C TYR A 116 18.55 5.42 4.17
N SER A 117 17.46 5.69 4.88
CA SER A 117 17.13 5.07 6.16
C SER A 117 16.02 4.02 6.00
N TRP A 118 16.25 2.80 6.49
CA TRP A 118 15.20 1.77 6.48
C TRP A 118 14.07 2.08 7.47
N ALA A 119 14.28 2.98 8.45
CA ALA A 119 13.22 3.42 9.35
C ALA A 119 12.07 4.14 8.62
N GLU A 120 12.34 4.69 7.43
CA GLU A 120 11.34 5.39 6.61
C GLU A 120 10.44 4.44 5.81
N GLY A 121 10.90 3.22 5.51
CA GLY A 121 10.18 2.28 4.62
C GLY A 121 9.92 0.88 5.19
N ALA A 122 10.65 0.46 6.23
CA ALA A 122 10.60 -0.89 6.80
C ALA A 122 10.91 -0.90 8.32
N PRO A 123 10.19 -0.11 9.15
CA PRO A 123 10.51 0.11 10.57
C PRO A 123 10.45 -1.14 11.46
N ARG A 124 9.85 -2.25 10.98
CA ARG A 124 9.75 -3.52 11.71
C ARG A 124 10.66 -4.62 11.18
N THR A 125 11.61 -4.29 10.29
CA THR A 125 12.51 -5.27 9.69
C THR A 125 13.88 -5.18 10.35
N THR A 126 14.41 -6.32 10.82
CA THR A 126 15.80 -6.42 11.26
C THR A 126 16.65 -6.95 10.10
N VAL A 127 17.59 -6.13 9.62
CA VAL A 127 18.54 -6.56 8.59
C VAL A 127 19.66 -7.34 9.25
N THR A 128 19.82 -8.60 8.87
CA THR A 128 20.95 -9.42 9.30
C THR A 128 21.95 -9.53 8.15
N LEU A 129 23.21 -9.16 8.42
CA LEU A 129 24.29 -9.24 7.44
C LEU A 129 24.86 -10.66 7.42
N SER A 130 25.07 -11.21 6.22
CA SER A 130 25.78 -12.47 6.03
C SER A 130 26.86 -12.25 4.96
N PRO A 131 28.17 -12.33 5.29
CA PRO A 131 28.78 -12.58 6.60
C PRO A 131 28.55 -11.46 7.65
N ASP A 132 28.61 -11.82 8.93
CA ASP A 132 28.67 -10.89 10.07
C ASP A 132 29.73 -9.80 9.80
N ARG A 133 29.35 -8.53 9.98
CA ARG A 133 30.18 -7.31 9.79
C ARG A 133 30.61 -6.96 8.37
N ALA A 134 30.11 -7.64 7.35
CA ALA A 134 30.29 -7.21 5.96
C ALA A 134 29.37 -5.99 5.66
N THR A 135 29.78 -4.81 6.12
CA THR A 135 29.03 -3.55 5.95
C THR A 135 29.50 -2.73 4.76
N GLN A 136 30.55 -3.14 4.04
CA GLN A 136 31.14 -2.34 2.96
C GLN A 136 31.34 -3.17 1.69
N VAL A 137 30.98 -2.58 0.56
CA VAL A 137 31.27 -3.10 -0.79
C VAL A 137 32.02 -1.99 -1.54
N THR A 138 33.19 -2.32 -2.07
CA THR A 138 34.10 -1.42 -2.80
C THR A 138 34.34 -1.93 -4.21
#